data_AF-A0A9W9B0W9-F1
#
_entry.id   AF-A0A9W9B0W9-F1
#
_cell.length_a   1.000
_cell.length_b   1.000
_cell.length_c   1.000
_cell.angle_alpha   90.00
_cell.angle_beta   90.00
_cell.angle_gamma   90.00
#
_symmetry.space_group_name_H-M   'P 1'
#
loop_
_entity.id
_entity.type
_entity.pdbx_description
1 polymer ?
#
loop_
_entity_poly.entity_id
_entity_poly.type
_entity_poly.pdbx_seq_one_letter_code
_entity_poly.pdbx_strand_id
1 'polypeptide(L)' 'MSPTTLATPEEMKAARLPLGWRDQCSALLIPLNICRRDKNFLPWECEHEKHAYEKC' A
#
# COMPACT_ATOMS: atom_id res chain seq x y z
N MET A 1 -3.98 -15.95 -9.61
CA MET A 1 -4.29 -15.62 -8.20
C MET A 1 -4.51 -14.12 -8.16
N SER A 2 -5.75 -13.66 -8.07
CA SER A 2 -5.98 -12.23 -7.84
C SER A 2 -5.36 -11.88 -6.50
N PRO A 3 -4.47 -10.88 -6.39
CA PRO A 3 -3.91 -10.50 -5.11
C PRO A 3 -5.08 -10.09 -4.22
N THR A 4 -5.21 -10.73 -3.06
CA THR A 4 -6.13 -10.29 -2.02
C THR A 4 -5.78 -8.83 -1.72
N THR A 5 -6.69 -7.90 -2.04
CA THR A 5 -6.49 -6.46 -1.86
C THR A 5 -6.52 -6.05 -0.37
N LEU A 6 -6.93 -6.99 0.49
CA LEU A 6 -7.01 -6.89 1.93
C LEU A 6 -5.77 -7.47 2.61
N ALA A 7 -5.07 -6.65 3.38
CA ALA A 7 -4.03 -7.15 4.28
C ALA A 7 -4.64 -7.85 5.49
N THR A 8 -3.90 -8.75 6.14
CA THR A 8 -4.32 -9.29 7.44
C THR A 8 -4.18 -8.21 8.53
N PRO A 9 -4.94 -8.31 9.64
CA PRO A 9 -4.83 -7.36 10.75
C PRO A 9 -3.42 -7.25 11.33
N GLU A 10 -2.68 -8.35 11.34
CA GLU A 10 -1.29 -8.41 11.81
C GLU A 10 -0.34 -7.63 10.89
N GLU A 11 -0.49 -7.79 9.57
CA GLU A 11 0.28 -7.05 8.58
C GLU A 11 0.00 -5.54 8.62
N MET A 12 -1.28 -5.14 8.75
CA MET A 12 -1.64 -3.73 8.90
C MET A 12 -1.03 -3.10 10.16
N LYS A 13 -0.97 -3.88 11.25
CA LYS A 13 -0.36 -3.45 12.52
C LYS A 13 1.16 -3.35 12.38
N ALA A 14 1.81 -4.33 11.76
CA ALA A 14 3.25 -4.32 11.50
C ALA A 14 3.68 -3.15 10.60
N ALA A 15 2.90 -2.88 9.56
CA ALA A 15 3.11 -1.75 8.64
C ALA A 15 2.67 -0.39 9.22
N ARG A 16 2.13 -0.36 10.45
CA ARG A 16 1.66 0.85 11.15
C ARG A 16 0.67 1.67 10.32
N LEU A 17 -0.26 1.00 9.63
CA LEU A 17 -1.32 1.68 8.87
C LEU A 17 -2.26 2.45 9.81
N PRO A 18 -2.53 3.75 9.56
CA PRO A 18 -3.56 4.50 10.27
C PRO A 18 -4.94 3.89 10.02
N LEU A 19 -5.87 4.03 10.99
CA LEU A 19 -7.20 3.41 10.92
C LEU A 19 -7.98 3.77 9.64
N GLY A 20 -7.86 5.00 9.15
CA GLY A 20 -8.54 5.44 7.92
C GLY A 20 -8.08 4.73 6.64
N TRP A 21 -6.92 4.09 6.67
CA TRP A 21 -6.32 3.42 5.52
C TRP A 21 -6.34 1.88 5.66
N ARG A 22 -7.05 1.36 6.66
CA ARG A 22 -7.27 -0.08 6.89
C ARG A 22 -8.53 -0.54 6.16
N ASP A 23 -8.56 -0.29 4.87
CA ASP A 23 -9.68 -0.55 3.97
C ASP A 23 -9.48 -1.86 3.18
N GLN A 24 -10.38 -2.10 2.23
CA GLN A 24 -10.30 -3.25 1.31
C GLN A 24 -9.12 -3.21 0.34
N CYS A 25 -8.34 -2.14 0.35
CA CYS A 25 -7.19 -1.88 -0.52
C CYS A 25 -5.86 -1.81 0.25
N SER A 26 -5.90 -2.06 1.56
CA SER A 26 -4.77 -1.98 2.47
C SER A 26 -3.56 -2.83 2.06
N ALA A 27 -3.75 -3.95 1.35
CA ALA A 27 -2.64 -4.78 0.86
C ALA A 27 -1.81 -4.08 -0.21
N LEU A 28 -2.40 -3.19 -1.02
CA LEU A 28 -1.72 -2.43 -2.05
C LEU A 28 -0.99 -1.21 -1.49
N LEU A 29 -1.47 -0.68 -0.36
CA LEU A 29 -0.87 0.47 0.29
C LEU A 29 0.48 0.15 0.97
N ILE A 30 0.63 -1.06 1.50
CA ILE A 30 1.88 -1.52 2.14
C ILE A 30 3.07 -1.44 1.16
N PRO A 31 3.06 -2.08 -0.03
CA PRO A 31 4.16 -1.99 -0.98
C PRO A 31 4.37 -0.57 -1.51
N LEU A 32 3.30 0.20 -1.71
CA LEU A 32 3.40 1.61 -2.11
C LEU A 32 4.15 2.45 -1.07
N ASN A 33 3.87 2.27 0.22
CA ASN A 33 4.55 3.00 1.29
C ASN A 33 6.01 2.57 1.46
N ILE A 34 6.34 1.30 1.22
CA ILE A 34 7.73 0.82 1.19
C ILE A 34 8.47 1.51 0.05
N CYS A 35 7.94 1.44 -1.17
CA CYS A 35 8.57 2.06 -2.34
C CYS A 35 8.76 3.57 -2.16
N ARG A 36 7.74 4.27 -1.65
CA ARG A 36 7.83 5.71 -1.34
C ARG A 36 8.97 6.01 -0.36
N ARG A 37 9.13 5.19 0.68
CA ARG A 37 10.20 5.41 1.67
C ARG A 37 11.58 5.15 1.08
N ASP A 38 11.73 4.10 0.27
CA ASP A 38 12.99 3.73 -0.36
C ASP A 38 13.42 4.76 -1.42
N LYS A 39 12.44 5.35 -2.12
CA LYS A 39 12.66 6.34 -3.18
C LYS A 39 12.52 7.78 -2.70
N ASN A 40 12.53 8.03 -1.39
CA ASN A 40 12.42 9.37 -0.81
C ASN A 40 11.21 10.18 -1.32
N PHE A 41 10.08 9.51 -1.59
CA PHE A 41 8.82 10.10 -2.03
C PHE A 41 8.94 10.91 -3.33
N LEU A 42 9.87 10.55 -4.22
CA LEU A 42 9.99 11.17 -5.54
C LEU A 42 8.69 10.95 -6.35
N PRO A 43 8.10 12.01 -6.96
CA PRO A 43 6.79 11.91 -7.63
C PRO A 43 6.72 10.98 -8.85
N TRP A 44 7.85 10.74 -9.51
CA TRP A 44 7.96 9.93 -10.74
C TRP A 44 8.40 8.48 -10.49
N GLU A 45 8.61 8.10 -9.22
CA GLU A 45 8.91 6.73 -8.82
C GLU A 45 7.65 6.06 -8.25
N CYS A 46 7.60 4.73 -8.27
CA CYS A 46 6.48 3.94 -7.71
C CYS A 46 5.12 4.20 -8.39
N GLU A 47 5.11 4.62 -9.66
CA GLU A 47 3.88 4.93 -10.40
C GLU A 47 2.97 3.71 -10.57
N HIS A 48 3.55 2.51 -10.74
CA HIS A 48 2.79 1.29 -10.93
C HIS A 48 1.97 0.94 -9.68
N GLU A 49 2.62 0.93 -8.51
CA GLU A 49 2.00 0.66 -7.22
C GLU A 49 0.98 1.74 -6.85
N LYS A 50 1.29 3.00 -7.17
CA LYS A 50 0.36 4.13 -6.97
C LYS A 50 -0.90 3.94 -7.80
N HIS A 51 -0.74 3.66 -9.09
CA HIS A 51 -1.88 3.47 -9.99
C HIS A 51 -2.68 2.20 -9.66
N ALA A 52 -2.03 1.15 -9.18
CA ALA A 52 -2.70 -0.04 -8.66
C ALA A 52 -3.57 0.29 -7.44
N TYR A 53 -3.06 1.08 -6.50
CA TYR A 53 -3.82 1.55 -5.33
C TYR A 53 -4.98 2.48 -5.71
N GLU A 54 -4.79 3.38 -6.67
CA GLU A 54 -5.83 4.30 -7.16
C GLU A 54 -7.01 3.60 -7.86
N LYS A 55 -6.81 2.37 -8.36
CA LYS A 55 -7.84 1.62 -9.09
C LYS A 55 -8.75 0.73 -8.23
N CYS A 56 -8.41 0.54 -6.95
CA CYS A 56 -8.93 -0.53 -6.11
C CYS A 56 -10.40 -0.36 -5.62
#